data_AF-A0A2D2CYK2-F1
#
_entry.id   AF-A0A2D2CYK2-F1
#
_cell.length_a   1.000
_cell.length_b   1.000
_cell.length_c   1.000
_cell.angle_alpha   90.00
_cell.angle_beta   90.00
_cell.angle_gamma   90.00
#
_symmetry.space_group_name_H-M   'P 1'
#
loop_
_entity.id
_entity.type
_entity.pdbx_description
1 polymer ?
#
loop_
_entity_poly.entity_id
_entity_poly.type
_entity_poly.pdbx_seq_one_letter_code
_entity_poly.pdbx_strand_id
1 'polypeptide(L)'
;MDIENLRLPDIYHPEKADHLPRDLIGATILRIGAAPREWDIEGGGLVIEYRPHGRSEAHMVVMCSTELGMWIDAARSHSEASA
;
A
#
# COMPACT_ATOMS: atom_id res chain seq x y z
N MET A 1 32.44 1.63 -13.82
CA MET A 1 31.00 1.80 -13.54
C MET A 1 30.82 1.20 -12.15
N ASP A 2 30.93 2.05 -11.13
CA ASP A 2 31.07 1.60 -9.75
C ASP A 2 29.72 1.19 -9.17
N ILE A 3 29.67 -0.05 -8.67
CA ILE A 3 28.51 -0.70 -8.05
C ILE A 3 28.58 -0.49 -6.53
N GLU A 4 28.74 0.76 -6.11
CA GLU A 4 28.72 1.13 -4.69
C GLU A 4 27.46 1.93 -4.41
N ASN A 5 26.55 1.33 -3.63
CA ASN A 5 25.24 1.81 -3.16
C ASN A 5 24.01 1.22 -3.86
N LEU A 6 23.84 -0.09 -3.72
CA LEU A 6 22.52 -0.77 -3.76
C LEU A 6 21.90 -0.85 -2.35
N ARG A 7 22.18 0.13 -1.47
CA ARG A 7 21.47 0.21 -0.19
C ARG A 7 20.16 0.94 -0.47
N LEU A 8 19.05 0.22 -0.38
CA LEU A 8 17.72 0.84 -0.37
C LEU A 8 17.72 1.95 0.70
N PRO A 9 17.22 3.15 0.39
CA PRO A 9 17.33 4.29 1.29
C PRO A 9 16.66 4.00 2.64
N ASP A 10 17.34 4.33 3.74
CA ASP A 10 16.87 4.15 5.12
C ASP A 10 15.65 5.05 5.46
N ILE A 11 15.27 5.96 4.54
CA ILE A 11 14.18 6.93 4.72
C ILE A 11 13.21 6.82 3.54
N TYR A 12 11.96 6.48 3.85
CA TYR A 12 10.85 6.47 2.92
C TYR A 12 10.40 7.92 2.67
N HIS A 13 10.75 8.51 1.52
CA HIS A 13 10.16 9.78 1.09
C HIS A 13 8.82 9.49 0.41
N PRO A 14 7.67 9.90 1.00
CA PRO A 14 6.33 9.60 0.46
C PRO A 14 6.04 10.20 -0.92
N GLU A 15 6.94 11.06 -1.43
CA GLU A 15 6.85 11.64 -2.78
C GLU A 15 7.70 10.91 -3.83
N LYS A 16 8.54 9.95 -3.41
CA LYS A 16 9.41 9.16 -4.31
C LYS A 16 9.01 7.68 -4.42
N ALA A 17 8.15 7.22 -3.52
CA ALA A 17 7.53 5.90 -3.59
C ALA A 17 6.09 6.04 -4.12
N ASP A 18 5.45 4.92 -4.46
CA ASP A 18 4.05 4.94 -4.88
C ASP A 18 3.17 5.69 -3.88
N HIS A 19 2.21 6.44 -4.42
CA HIS A 19 1.33 7.28 -3.62
C HIS A 19 0.52 6.42 -2.65
N LEU A 20 0.90 6.45 -1.37
CA LEU A 20 0.10 5.91 -0.29
C LEU A 20 -1.16 6.76 -0.08
N PRO A 21 -2.30 6.14 0.27
CA PRO A 21 -3.50 6.89 0.65
C PRO A 21 -3.20 7.84 1.82
N ARG A 22 -3.50 9.13 1.66
CA ARG A 22 -3.17 10.17 2.66
C ARG A 22 -3.86 9.94 4.00
N ASP A 23 -5.02 9.32 3.95
CA ASP A 23 -5.91 9.03 5.08
C ASP A 23 -5.52 7.75 5.85
N LEU A 24 -4.51 7.01 5.39
CA LEU A 24 -3.91 5.90 6.13
C LEU A 24 -3.15 6.39 7.37
N ILE A 25 -2.57 7.60 7.33
CA ILE A 25 -1.84 8.16 8.46
C ILE A 25 -2.83 8.49 9.59
N GLY A 26 -2.61 7.89 10.77
CA GLY A 26 -3.51 8.04 11.92
C GLY A 26 -4.79 7.19 11.83
N ALA A 27 -4.92 6.35 10.81
CA ALA A 27 -6.00 5.38 10.72
C ALA A 27 -5.88 4.27 11.78
N THR A 28 -7.02 3.67 12.13
CA THR A 28 -7.05 2.42 12.90
C THR A 28 -6.98 1.24 11.94
N ILE A 29 -5.97 0.38 12.08
CA ILE A 29 -5.91 -0.87 11.31
C ILE A 29 -7.00 -1.82 11.81
N LEU A 30 -7.83 -2.31 10.89
CA LEU A 30 -8.92 -3.24 11.19
C LEU A 30 -8.48 -4.69 10.94
N ARG A 31 -7.79 -4.92 9.82
CA ARG A 31 -7.37 -6.26 9.39
C ARG A 31 -6.14 -6.18 8.51
N ILE A 32 -5.29 -7.19 8.61
CA ILE A 32 -4.17 -7.44 7.70
C ILE A 32 -4.34 -8.86 7.16
N GLY A 33 -4.17 -9.06 5.85
CA GLY A 33 -4.27 -10.39 5.25
C GLY A 33 -3.66 -10.45 3.86
N ALA A 34 -3.67 -11.64 3.27
CA ALA A 34 -3.29 -11.82 1.88
C ALA A 34 -4.45 -11.42 0.95
N ALA A 35 -4.11 -10.92 -0.23
CA ALA A 35 -5.04 -10.72 -1.32
C ALA A 35 -5.64 -12.07 -1.75
N PRO A 36 -6.95 -12.12 -2.01
CA PRO A 36 -7.59 -13.29 -2.61
C PRO A 36 -6.91 -13.69 -3.92
N ARG A 37 -6.84 -15.01 -4.20
CA ARG A 37 -6.17 -15.52 -5.41
C ARG A 37 -6.84 -15.04 -6.69
N GLU A 38 -8.13 -14.73 -6.63
CA GLU A 38 -8.95 -14.26 -7.74
C GLU A 38 -8.58 -12.84 -8.19
N TRP A 39 -7.82 -12.10 -7.38
CA TRP A 39 -7.35 -10.76 -7.74
C TRP A 39 -6.20 -10.78 -8.73
N ASP A 40 -5.59 -11.94 -9.00
CA ASP A 40 -4.51 -12.14 -9.97
C ASP A 40 -3.39 -11.08 -9.86
N ILE A 41 -2.92 -10.88 -8.63
CA ILE A 41 -1.82 -9.97 -8.33
C ILE A 41 -0.52 -10.75 -8.45
N GLU A 42 0.34 -10.33 -9.38
CA GLU A 42 1.66 -10.92 -9.58
C GLU A 42 2.49 -10.87 -8.29
N GLY A 43 3.06 -12.01 -7.89
CA GLY A 43 3.82 -12.16 -6.65
C GLY A 43 3.00 -12.07 -5.35
N GLY A 44 1.69 -11.84 -5.47
CA GLY A 44 0.75 -11.72 -4.36
C GLY A 44 0.59 -10.29 -3.85
N GLY A 45 -0.39 -10.10 -2.97
CA GLY A 45 -0.70 -8.80 -2.37
C GLY A 45 -0.92 -8.91 -0.86
N LEU A 46 -0.41 -7.95 -0.11
CA LEU A 46 -0.76 -7.69 1.28
C LEU A 46 -1.91 -6.69 1.31
N VAL A 47 -3.03 -7.11 1.88
CA VAL A 47 -4.22 -6.29 2.07
C VAL A 47 -4.23 -5.75 3.49
N ILE A 48 -4.33 -4.42 3.59
CA ILE A 48 -4.53 -3.73 4.86
C ILE A 48 -5.88 -3.03 4.79
N GLU A 49 -6.82 -3.49 5.60
CA GLU A 49 -8.07 -2.77 5.86
C GLU A 49 -7.87 -1.84 7.05
N TYR A 50 -8.25 -0.59 6.89
CA TYR A 50 -8.07 0.45 7.89
C TYR A 50 -9.28 1.36 7.92
N ARG A 51 -9.52 2.00 9.06
CA ARG A 51 -10.53 3.05 9.20
C ARG A 51 -9.83 4.38 9.38
N PRO A 52 -9.97 5.33 8.44
CA PRO A 52 -9.39 6.66 8.59
C PRO A 52 -9.85 7.35 9.88
N HIS A 53 -8.99 8.22 10.40
CA HIS A 53 -9.33 9.00 11.58
C HIS A 53 -10.59 9.84 11.34
N GLY A 54 -11.55 9.80 12.27
CA GLY A 54 -12.81 10.55 12.17
C GLY A 54 -13.81 10.04 11.14
N ARG A 55 -13.54 8.90 10.48
CA ARG A 55 -14.49 8.24 9.57
C ARG A 55 -15.03 6.95 10.16
N SER A 56 -16.26 6.59 9.78
CA SER A 56 -16.89 5.32 10.16
C SER A 56 -16.59 4.20 9.17
N GLU A 57 -16.31 4.55 7.92
CA GLU A 57 -16.12 3.62 6.81
C GLU A 57 -14.72 2.98 6.82
N ALA A 58 -14.66 1.71 6.45
CA ALA A 58 -13.42 0.99 6.24
C ALA A 58 -12.90 1.24 4.83
N HIS A 59 -11.60 1.47 4.74
CA HIS A 59 -10.81 1.65 3.54
C HIS A 59 -9.83 0.49 3.41
N MET A 60 -9.25 0.35 2.23
CA MET A 60 -8.29 -0.72 1.94
C MET A 60 -7.12 -0.19 1.14
N VAL A 61 -5.93 -0.69 1.44
CA VAL A 61 -4.74 -0.55 0.61
C VAL A 61 -4.17 -1.93 0.33
N VAL A 62 -3.74 -2.14 -0.91
CA VAL A 62 -3.15 -3.37 -1.38
C VAL A 62 -1.70 -3.09 -1.77
N MET A 63 -0.78 -3.67 -1.00
CA MET A 63 0.65 -3.62 -1.29
C MET A 63 1.03 -4.88 -2.07
N CYS A 64 1.43 -4.70 -3.31
CA CYS A 64 1.84 -5.78 -4.20
C CYS A 64 3.37 -5.94 -4.14
N SER A 65 3.87 -7.15 -4.37
CA SER A 65 5.31 -7.40 -4.32
C SER A 65 5.74 -8.55 -5.20
N THR A 66 6.88 -8.40 -5.86
CA THR A 66 7.63 -9.48 -6.53
C THR A 66 9.07 -9.48 -6.03
N GLU A 67 9.92 -10.38 -6.55
CA GLU A 67 11.35 -10.32 -6.32
C GLU A 67 12.02 -9.03 -6.82
N LEU A 68 11.35 -8.26 -7.69
CA LEU A 68 11.88 -7.04 -8.29
C LEU A 68 11.51 -5.76 -7.51
N GLY A 69 10.54 -5.83 -6.59
CA GLY A 69 10.14 -4.66 -5.81
C GLY A 69 8.72 -4.76 -5.26
N MET A 70 8.25 -3.63 -4.73
CA MET A 70 6.91 -3.49 -4.17
C MET A 70 6.22 -2.26 -4.75
N TRP A 71 4.89 -2.33 -4.90
CA TRP A 71 4.09 -1.21 -5.36
C TRP A 71 2.71 -1.18 -4.70
N ILE A 72 1.99 -0.06 -4.88
CA ILE A 72 0.59 0.06 -4.44
C ILE A 72 -0.34 -0.12 -5.64
N ASP A 73 -1.29 -1.04 -5.52
CA ASP A 73 -2.32 -1.22 -6.53
C ASP A 73 -3.48 -0.25 -6.30
N ALA A 74 -3.41 0.91 -6.93
CA ALA A 74 -4.43 1.96 -6.79
C ALA A 74 -5.83 1.53 -7.26
N ALA A 75 -5.95 0.62 -8.25
CA ALA A 75 -7.25 0.18 -8.74
C ALA A 75 -8.02 -0.64 -7.69
N ARG A 76 -7.29 -1.41 -6.88
CA ARG A 76 -7.83 -2.20 -5.75
C ARG A 76 -7.78 -1.44 -4.43
N SER A 77 -6.96 -0.40 -4.35
CA SER A 77 -6.80 0.45 -3.17
C SER A 77 -7.67 1.70 -3.28
N HIS A 78 -8.95 1.66 -2.89
CA HIS A 78 -9.75 2.87 -2.75
C HIS A 78 -10.87 2.73 -1.70
N SER A 79 -11.10 3.82 -0.97
CA SER A 79 -12.43 4.39 -0.80
C SER A 79 -12.29 5.85 -1.25
N GLU A 80 -13.02 6.22 -2.30
CA GLU A 80 -13.08 7.59 -2.78
C GLU A 80 -13.68 8.48 -1.68
N ALA A 81 -12.83 9.26 -1.03
CA ALA A 81 -13.26 10.35 -0.18
C ALA A 81 -13.60 11.58 -1.04
N SER A 82 -14.73 11.59 -1.76
CA SER A 82 -15.50 12.76 -2.26
C SER A 82 -16.69 12.23 -3.09
N ALA A 83 -17.97 12.53 -2.84
CA ALA A 83 -18.60 13.72 -2.27
C ALA A 83 -19.93 13.38 -1.55
#